data_AF-A0A931GS38-F1
#
_entry.id   AF-A0A931GS38-F1
#
_cell.length_a   1.000
_cell.length_b   1.000
_cell.length_c   1.000
_cell.angle_alpha   90.00
_cell.angle_beta   90.00
_cell.angle_gamma   90.00
#
_symmetry.space_group_name_H-M   'P 1'
#
loop_
_entity.id
_entity.type
_entity.pdbx_description
1 polymer ?
#
loop_
_entity_poly.entity_id
_entity_poly.type
_entity_poly.pdbx_seq_one_letter_code
_entity_poly.pdbx_strand_id
1 'polypeptide(L)'
;MSERELAAIYAALEAISAGATGDSQESECLEFKEDPAVHPNNRNPDAILADVLADEAVCFSNSEGGISYIVVGVSDKKSGAEAFTGTNRRTEWFEKKIFDNTRPSISVEATELTWENTRLVALRVPRGLALYTRRKGQAGKRVGKNCVSLTEEQRRDIVFRRANPDFSAFPSARPMSDIEP
;
A
#
# COMPACT_ATOMS: atom_id res chain seq x y z
N MET A 1 -3.52 -13.16 -3.16
CA MET A 1 -3.37 -12.31 -4.36
C MET A 1 -3.57 -13.13 -5.62
N SER A 2 -4.27 -12.59 -6.62
CA SER A 2 -4.44 -13.21 -7.93
C SER A 2 -3.21 -13.01 -8.82
N GLU A 3 -3.08 -13.83 -9.86
CA GLU A 3 -1.98 -13.77 -10.84
C GLU A 3 -1.88 -12.39 -11.52
N ARG A 4 -3.03 -11.75 -11.81
CA ARG A 4 -3.06 -10.39 -12.38
C ARG A 4 -2.55 -9.34 -11.41
N GLU A 5 -2.83 -9.48 -10.11
CA GLU A 5 -2.36 -8.56 -9.08
C GLU A 5 -0.83 -8.66 -8.92
N LEU A 6 -0.28 -9.88 -8.98
CA LEU A 6 1.16 -10.12 -8.93
C LEU A 6 1.90 -9.63 -10.18
N ALA A 7 1.28 -9.68 -11.36
CA ALA A 7 1.91 -9.26 -12.61
C ALA A 7 2.38 -7.79 -12.57
N ALA A 8 1.58 -6.88 -11.99
CA ALA A 8 1.97 -5.48 -11.85
C ALA A 8 3.16 -5.28 -10.90
N ILE A 9 3.22 -6.05 -9.82
CA ILE A 9 4.36 -6.04 -8.88
C ILE A 9 5.61 -6.57 -9.58
N TYR A 10 5.52 -7.70 -10.28
CA TYR A 10 6.67 -8.28 -10.98
C TYR A 10 7.20 -7.37 -12.07
N ALA A 11 6.33 -6.70 -12.83
CA ALA A 11 6.76 -5.71 -13.83
C ALA A 11 7.55 -4.56 -13.19
N ALA A 12 7.12 -4.06 -12.03
CA ALA A 12 7.85 -3.02 -11.30
C ALA A 12 9.18 -3.54 -10.73
N LEU A 13 9.22 -4.76 -10.19
CA LEU A 13 10.46 -5.38 -9.71
C LEU A 13 11.46 -5.61 -10.86
N GLU A 14 11.00 -6.03 -12.03
CA GLU A 14 11.82 -6.18 -13.23
C GLU A 14 12.39 -4.83 -13.71
N ALA A 15 11.59 -3.77 -13.69
CA ALA A 15 12.07 -2.42 -14.00
C ALA A 15 13.16 -1.95 -13.02
N ILE A 16 13.00 -2.26 -11.73
CA ILE A 16 14.01 -1.95 -10.71
C ILE A 16 15.29 -2.75 -10.97
N SER A 17 15.19 -4.06 -11.26
CA SER A 17 16.33 -4.88 -11.67
C SER A 17 17.05 -4.31 -12.91
N ALA A 18 16.30 -3.72 -13.84
CA ALA A 18 16.83 -3.09 -15.05
C ALA A 18 17.42 -1.68 -14.85
N GLY A 19 17.42 -1.16 -13.62
CA GLY A 19 18.08 0.11 -13.26
C GLY A 19 17.13 1.26 -12.91
N ALA A 20 15.81 1.04 -12.88
CA ALA A 20 14.89 1.99 -12.28
C ALA A 20 15.03 2.00 -10.74
N THR A 21 14.69 3.12 -10.11
CA THR A 21 14.58 3.22 -8.65
C THR A 21 13.18 2.85 -8.16
N GLY A 22 13.05 2.39 -6.92
CA GLY A 22 11.76 2.03 -6.34
C GLY A 22 10.74 3.18 -6.43
N ASP A 23 11.13 4.39 -6.04
CA ASP A 23 10.29 5.60 -6.07
C ASP A 23 9.76 5.93 -7.47
N SER A 24 10.51 5.62 -8.53
CA SER A 24 10.10 5.83 -9.91
C SER A 24 8.95 4.88 -10.31
N GLN A 25 8.91 3.68 -9.72
CA GLN A 25 7.90 2.66 -9.96
C GLN A 25 6.69 2.76 -9.03
N GLU A 26 6.74 3.60 -8.00
CA GLU A 26 5.60 3.86 -7.14
C GLU A 26 4.46 4.57 -7.88
N SER A 27 3.23 4.37 -7.42
CA SER A 27 2.02 4.91 -8.03
C SER A 27 0.92 5.15 -7.01
N GLU A 28 -0.29 5.48 -7.46
CA GLU A 28 -1.46 5.61 -6.59
C GLU A 28 -1.86 4.30 -5.90
N CYS A 29 -1.37 3.15 -6.37
CA CYS A 29 -1.71 1.83 -5.84
C CYS A 29 -0.50 0.92 -5.55
N LEU A 30 0.73 1.41 -5.70
CA LEU A 30 1.96 0.63 -5.43
C LEU A 30 2.98 1.48 -4.67
N GLU A 31 3.47 0.95 -3.56
CA GLU A 31 4.49 1.55 -2.69
C GLU A 31 5.63 0.56 -2.43
N PHE A 32 6.87 1.04 -2.38
CA PHE A 32 8.03 0.25 -1.95
C PHE A 32 8.54 0.75 -0.62
N LYS A 33 8.83 -0.16 0.31
CA LYS A 33 9.45 0.18 1.60
C LYS A 33 10.63 -0.71 1.91
N GLU A 34 11.72 -0.08 2.34
CA GLU A 34 12.86 -0.78 2.89
C GLU A 34 12.57 -1.20 4.34
N ASP A 35 12.98 -2.41 4.74
CA ASP A 35 12.90 -2.78 6.16
C ASP A 35 14.01 -2.02 6.93
N PRO A 36 13.69 -1.12 7.86
CA PRO A 36 14.69 -0.36 8.61
C PRO A 36 15.65 -1.23 9.41
N ALA A 37 15.37 -2.52 9.60
CA ALA A 37 16.28 -3.47 10.24
C ALA A 37 17.59 -3.69 9.45
N VAL A 38 17.64 -3.34 8.16
CA VAL A 38 18.87 -3.41 7.35
C VAL A 38 19.91 -2.36 7.77
N HIS A 39 19.48 -1.32 8.48
CA HIS A 39 20.36 -0.26 8.99
C HIS A 39 20.68 -0.50 10.48
N PRO A 40 21.93 -0.85 10.83
CA PRO A 40 22.29 -1.24 12.21
C PRO A 40 22.13 -0.11 13.25
N ASN A 41 22.09 1.15 12.80
CA ASN A 41 21.93 2.32 13.66
C ASN A 41 20.47 2.61 14.06
N ASN A 42 19.50 1.92 13.45
CA ASN A 42 18.10 2.08 13.79
C ASN A 42 17.81 1.44 15.15
N ARG A 43 17.57 2.28 16.16
CA ARG A 43 17.34 1.81 17.55
C ARG A 43 16.04 1.04 17.74
N ASN A 44 15.04 1.27 16.88
CA ASN A 44 13.75 0.59 16.95
C ASN A 44 13.12 0.42 15.55
N PRO A 45 13.68 -0.49 14.72
CA PRO A 45 13.20 -0.68 13.34
C PRO A 45 11.75 -1.16 13.31
N ASP A 46 11.30 -1.92 14.30
CA ASP A 46 9.92 -2.39 14.42
C ASP A 46 8.92 -1.23 14.51
N ALA A 47 9.18 -0.26 15.39
CA ALA A 47 8.29 0.88 15.55
C ALA A 47 8.29 1.77 14.31
N ILE A 48 9.47 2.01 13.71
CA ILE A 48 9.60 2.82 12.48
C ILE A 48 8.78 2.20 11.35
N LEU A 49 8.99 0.90 11.09
CA LEU A 49 8.29 0.23 9.99
C LEU A 49 6.78 0.12 10.25
N ALA A 50 6.37 -0.22 11.48
CA ALA A 50 4.95 -0.28 11.82
C ALA A 50 4.26 1.08 11.67
N ASP A 51 4.95 2.17 11.99
CA ASP A 51 4.42 3.52 11.84
C ASP A 51 4.28 3.89 10.37
N VAL A 52 5.33 3.71 9.56
CA VAL A 52 5.27 4.00 8.13
C VAL A 52 4.19 3.18 7.43
N LEU A 53 4.13 1.87 7.67
CA LEU A 53 3.15 0.99 7.02
C LEU A 53 1.70 1.31 7.38
N ALA A 54 1.44 1.70 8.63
CA ALA A 54 0.10 2.08 9.04
C ALA A 54 -0.31 3.44 8.45
N ASP A 55 0.62 4.35 8.18
CA ASP A 55 0.35 5.59 7.44
C ASP A 55 -0.02 5.24 6.00
N GLU A 56 0.82 4.46 5.31
CA GLU A 56 0.55 4.09 3.92
C GLU A 56 -0.77 3.34 3.75
N ALA A 57 -1.07 2.39 4.65
CA ALA A 57 -2.34 1.68 4.63
C ALA A 57 -3.54 2.62 4.77
N VAL A 58 -3.47 3.61 5.67
CA VAL A 58 -4.53 4.64 5.81
C VAL A 58 -4.65 5.47 4.55
N CYS A 59 -3.54 5.92 3.98
CA CYS A 59 -3.52 6.75 2.77
C CYS A 59 -4.13 6.01 1.58
N PHE A 60 -3.79 4.73 1.40
CA PHE A 60 -4.37 3.88 0.36
C PHE A 60 -5.85 3.61 0.60
N SER A 61 -6.28 3.18 1.79
CA SER A 61 -7.69 2.88 2.05
C SER A 61 -8.60 4.12 1.98
N ASN A 62 -8.06 5.32 2.22
CA ASN A 62 -8.82 6.57 2.04
C ASN A 62 -8.80 7.13 0.61
N SER A 63 -7.98 6.58 -0.28
CA SER A 63 -8.03 6.95 -1.69
C SER A 63 -9.32 6.44 -2.36
N GLU A 64 -9.64 7.00 -3.52
CA GLU A 64 -10.72 6.49 -4.38
C GLU A 64 -10.29 5.26 -5.20
N GLY A 65 -9.01 4.90 -5.12
CA GLY A 65 -8.44 3.74 -5.79
C GLY A 65 -9.06 2.41 -5.33
N GLY A 66 -8.76 1.37 -6.09
CA GLY A 66 -9.14 0.01 -5.76
C GLY A 66 -8.24 -0.60 -4.68
N ILE A 67 -7.76 -1.81 -4.96
CA ILE A 67 -6.78 -2.49 -4.11
C ILE A 67 -5.40 -1.89 -4.37
N SER A 68 -4.65 -1.66 -3.29
CA SER A 68 -3.27 -1.15 -3.36
C SER A 68 -2.29 -2.14 -2.74
N TYR A 69 -1.00 -1.96 -3.04
CA TYR A 69 0.07 -2.85 -2.62
C TYR A 69 1.22 -2.08 -1.99
N ILE A 70 1.73 -2.61 -0.88
CA ILE A 70 3.01 -2.18 -0.31
C ILE A 70 3.97 -3.36 -0.39
N VAL A 71 5.11 -3.19 -1.05
CA VAL A 71 6.14 -4.22 -1.14
C VAL A 71 7.29 -3.87 -0.20
N VAL A 72 7.48 -4.70 0.82
CA VAL A 72 8.52 -4.53 1.84
C VAL A 72 9.77 -5.33 1.49
N GLY A 73 10.93 -4.73 1.72
CA GLY A 73 12.25 -5.28 1.41
C GLY A 73 12.87 -4.67 0.15
N VAL A 74 12.36 -3.53 -0.31
CA VAL A 74 12.84 -2.83 -1.50
C VAL A 74 13.17 -1.39 -1.14
N SER A 75 14.37 -0.94 -1.45
CA SER A 75 14.79 0.46 -1.30
C SER A 75 14.09 1.34 -2.34
N ASP A 76 13.59 2.49 -1.90
CA ASP A 76 12.96 3.49 -2.77
C ASP A 76 13.99 4.20 -3.66
N LYS A 77 15.24 4.36 -3.20
CA LYS A 77 16.26 5.21 -3.84
C LYS A 77 17.34 4.46 -4.60
N LYS A 78 17.55 3.19 -4.30
CA LYS A 78 18.54 2.36 -4.99
C LYS A 78 17.91 1.71 -6.23
N SER A 79 18.75 1.26 -7.15
CA SER A 79 18.33 0.55 -8.36
C SER A 79 19.12 -0.73 -8.56
N GLY A 80 18.66 -1.61 -9.45
CA GLY A 80 19.27 -2.91 -9.68
C GLY A 80 19.23 -3.81 -8.44
N ALA A 81 20.14 -4.78 -8.38
CA ALA A 81 20.16 -5.80 -7.32
C ALA A 81 20.29 -5.21 -5.89
N GLU A 82 20.94 -4.05 -5.73
CA GLU A 82 21.12 -3.41 -4.43
C GLU A 82 19.83 -2.78 -3.87
N ALA A 83 18.80 -2.62 -4.71
CA ALA A 83 17.48 -2.18 -4.26
C ALA A 83 16.76 -3.26 -3.44
N PHE A 84 17.03 -4.54 -3.67
CA PHE A 84 16.35 -5.64 -2.98
C PHE A 84 17.07 -6.02 -1.69
N THR A 85 16.74 -5.32 -0.60
CA THR A 85 17.37 -5.51 0.71
C THR A 85 16.69 -6.58 1.57
N GLY A 86 15.46 -6.93 1.25
CA GLY A 86 14.69 -8.01 1.87
C GLY A 86 14.15 -7.70 3.26
N THR A 87 13.42 -8.67 3.82
CA THR A 87 12.96 -8.64 5.21
C THR A 87 12.92 -10.05 5.80
N ASN A 88 13.27 -10.16 7.08
CA ASN A 88 13.16 -11.40 7.87
C ASN A 88 11.89 -11.44 8.73
N ARG A 89 11.03 -10.43 8.64
CA ARG A 89 9.78 -10.36 9.41
C ARG A 89 8.76 -11.32 8.81
N ARG A 90 8.03 -12.03 9.68
CA ARG A 90 6.93 -12.90 9.23
C ARG A 90 5.73 -12.07 8.77
N THR A 91 4.94 -12.62 7.85
CA THR A 91 3.72 -12.00 7.31
C THR A 91 2.76 -11.53 8.40
N GLU A 92 2.52 -12.34 9.42
CA GLU A 92 1.56 -12.01 10.50
C GLU A 92 2.00 -10.80 11.33
N TRP A 93 3.30 -10.49 11.37
CA TRP A 93 3.80 -9.29 12.03
C TRP A 93 3.27 -8.04 11.33
N PHE A 94 3.29 -8.01 9.99
CA PHE A 94 2.79 -6.87 9.21
C PHE A 94 1.29 -6.68 9.38
N GLU A 95 0.53 -7.77 9.22
CA GLU A 95 -0.93 -7.78 9.37
C GLU A 95 -1.34 -7.26 10.74
N LYS A 96 -0.72 -7.81 11.80
CA LYS A 96 -1.00 -7.41 13.18
C LYS A 96 -0.65 -5.94 13.42
N LYS A 97 0.51 -5.47 12.96
CA LYS A 97 0.95 -4.09 13.22
C LYS A 97 0.06 -3.06 12.52
N ILE A 98 -0.35 -3.31 11.29
CA ILE A 98 -1.27 -2.41 10.57
C ILE A 98 -2.65 -2.43 11.22
N PHE A 99 -3.19 -3.61 11.52
CA PHE A 99 -4.49 -3.77 12.20
C PHE A 99 -4.52 -3.03 13.54
N ASP A 100 -3.47 -3.20 14.34
CA ASP A 100 -3.39 -2.59 15.66
C ASP A 100 -3.28 -1.05 15.57
N ASN A 101 -2.59 -0.49 14.57
CA ASN A 101 -2.24 0.94 14.49
C ASN A 101 -3.20 1.83 13.67
N THR A 102 -4.29 1.28 13.15
CA THR A 102 -5.28 1.97 12.31
C THR A 102 -6.68 1.95 12.92
N ARG A 103 -7.52 2.95 12.61
CA ARG A 103 -8.88 3.12 13.15
C ARG A 103 -9.86 3.59 12.06
N PRO A 104 -10.93 2.82 11.74
CA PRO A 104 -11.14 1.41 12.10
C PRO A 104 -9.93 0.54 11.73
N SER A 105 -9.83 -0.66 12.29
CA SER A 105 -8.68 -1.52 11.97
C SER A 105 -8.73 -1.96 10.51
N ILE A 106 -7.61 -1.74 9.79
CA ILE A 106 -7.43 -2.20 8.41
C ILE A 106 -6.86 -3.62 8.46
N SER A 107 -7.56 -4.57 7.84
CA SER A 107 -7.05 -5.92 7.60
C SER A 107 -6.38 -5.98 6.24
N VAL A 108 -5.07 -6.17 6.24
CA VAL A 108 -4.27 -6.41 5.03
C VAL A 108 -3.99 -7.89 4.89
N GLU A 109 -3.73 -8.35 3.67
CA GLU A 109 -3.24 -9.71 3.41
C GLU A 109 -1.76 -9.65 3.06
N ALA A 110 -0.90 -10.32 3.84
CA ALA A 110 0.53 -10.37 3.58
C ALA A 110 0.91 -11.65 2.82
N THR A 111 1.64 -11.52 1.71
CA THR A 111 2.13 -12.62 0.89
C THR A 111 3.64 -12.54 0.74
N GLU A 112 4.33 -13.64 0.97
CA GLU A 112 5.77 -13.72 0.74
C GLU A 112 6.08 -13.85 -0.76
N LEU A 113 7.11 -13.14 -1.20
CA LEU A 113 7.64 -13.19 -2.56
C LEU A 113 9.13 -13.49 -2.46
N THR A 114 9.66 -14.23 -3.43
CA THR A 114 11.11 -14.32 -3.64
C THR A 114 11.44 -13.65 -4.97
N TRP A 115 12.37 -12.69 -4.95
CA TRP A 115 12.86 -12.00 -6.13
C TRP A 115 14.39 -11.97 -6.09
N GLU A 116 15.06 -12.49 -7.11
CA GLU A 116 16.54 -12.55 -7.17
C GLU A 116 17.20 -13.14 -5.91
N ASN A 117 16.60 -14.18 -5.32
CA ASN A 117 17.00 -14.80 -4.04
C ASN A 117 16.81 -13.94 -2.79
N THR A 118 16.18 -12.77 -2.91
CA THR A 118 15.79 -11.91 -1.79
C THR A 118 14.33 -12.15 -1.41
N ARG A 119 14.08 -12.37 -0.12
CA ARG A 119 12.72 -12.49 0.43
C ARG A 119 12.10 -11.11 0.61
N LEU A 120 10.97 -10.89 -0.07
CA LEU A 120 10.14 -9.71 0.01
C LEU A 120 8.77 -10.07 0.60
N VAL A 121 8.01 -9.07 1.04
CA VAL A 121 6.62 -9.26 1.47
C VAL A 121 5.73 -8.25 0.78
N ALA A 122 4.77 -8.70 -0.03
CA ALA A 122 3.70 -7.85 -0.55
C ALA A 122 2.54 -7.81 0.44
N LEU A 123 2.08 -6.60 0.75
CA LEU A 123 0.90 -6.34 1.55
C LEU A 123 -0.20 -5.85 0.63
N ARG A 124 -1.28 -6.61 0.54
CA ARG A 124 -2.49 -6.20 -0.18
C ARG A 124 -3.37 -5.39 0.75
N VAL A 125 -3.53 -4.10 0.43
CA VAL A 125 -4.34 -3.14 1.19
C VAL A 125 -5.70 -2.98 0.53
N PRO A 126 -6.80 -3.25 1.24
CA PRO A 126 -8.14 -3.12 0.66
C PRO A 126 -8.54 -1.64 0.49
N ARG A 127 -9.41 -1.39 -0.49
CA ARG A 127 -10.16 -0.13 -0.58
C ARG A 127 -10.94 0.08 0.71
N GLY A 128 -10.90 1.30 1.24
CA GLY A 128 -11.60 1.60 2.47
C GLY A 128 -13.12 1.69 2.30
N LEU A 129 -13.86 1.08 3.23
CA LEU A 129 -15.32 1.17 3.33
C LEU A 129 -15.80 2.19 4.37
N ALA A 130 -14.88 2.75 5.15
CA ALA A 130 -15.13 3.83 6.10
C ALA A 130 -13.98 4.83 6.04
N LEU A 131 -14.08 6.02 6.64
CA LEU A 131 -12.90 6.87 6.83
C LEU A 131 -11.91 6.17 7.78
N TYR A 132 -10.68 5.96 7.33
CA TYR A 132 -9.61 5.38 8.13
C TYR A 132 -8.66 6.45 8.66
N THR A 133 -8.13 6.22 9.85
CA THR A 133 -7.27 7.13 10.57
C THR A 133 -6.17 6.36 11.31
N ARG A 134 -5.12 7.05 11.71
CA ARG A 134 -4.16 6.56 12.71
C ARG A 134 -4.77 6.65 14.11
N ARG A 135 -4.15 5.95 15.08
CA ARG A 135 -4.57 5.99 16.49
C ARG A 135 -4.72 7.40 17.08
N LYS A 136 -3.89 8.36 16.66
CA LYS A 136 -3.97 9.76 17.13
C LYS A 136 -4.85 10.65 16.22
N GLY A 137 -5.66 10.06 15.34
CA GLY A 137 -6.61 10.77 14.49
C GLY A 137 -6.03 11.40 13.22
N GLN A 138 -4.76 11.18 12.90
CA GLN A 138 -4.20 11.60 11.60
C GLN A 138 -4.90 10.80 10.50
N ALA A 139 -5.28 11.49 9.42
CA ALA A 139 -5.93 10.86 8.28
C ALA A 139 -5.41 11.54 7.03
N GLY A 140 -4.83 10.77 6.12
CA GLY A 140 -4.45 11.21 4.80
C GLY A 140 -5.13 10.37 3.73
N LYS A 141 -5.06 10.84 2.49
CA LYS A 141 -5.43 10.07 1.29
C LYS A 141 -4.29 10.13 0.29
N ARG A 142 -4.13 9.08 -0.50
CA ARG A 142 -3.19 9.05 -1.62
C ARG A 142 -3.69 9.95 -2.76
N VAL A 143 -2.81 10.81 -3.27
CA VAL A 143 -3.00 11.64 -4.48
C VAL A 143 -1.72 11.57 -5.29
N GLY A 144 -1.74 10.92 -6.46
CA GLY A 144 -0.51 10.52 -7.14
C GLY A 144 0.34 9.62 -6.23
N LYS A 145 1.62 9.95 -6.04
CA LYS A 145 2.51 9.21 -5.14
C LYS A 145 2.48 9.71 -3.69
N ASN A 146 1.77 10.79 -3.38
CA ASN A 146 1.88 11.45 -2.08
C ASN A 146 0.70 11.15 -1.17
N CYS A 147 0.96 10.99 0.13
CA CYS A 147 -0.10 11.01 1.13
C CYS A 147 -0.38 12.46 1.58
N VAL A 148 -1.60 12.92 1.31
CA VAL A 148 -2.05 14.28 1.61
C VAL A 148 -3.04 14.24 2.78
N SER A 149 -2.80 15.05 3.80
CA SER A 149 -3.70 15.20 4.96
C SER A 149 -5.10 15.62 4.52
N LEU A 150 -6.11 14.97 5.10
CA LEU A 150 -7.51 15.28 4.84
C LEU A 150 -7.98 16.48 5.67
N THR A 151 -8.65 17.44 5.03
CA THR A 151 -9.38 18.49 5.75
C THR A 151 -10.63 17.93 6.42
N GLU A 152 -11.19 18.64 7.40
CA GLU A 152 -12.43 18.23 8.06
C GLU A 152 -13.62 18.12 7.10
N GLU A 153 -13.69 18.98 6.08
CA GLU A 153 -14.69 18.90 5.02
C GLU A 153 -14.54 17.60 4.21
N GLN A 154 -13.32 17.26 3.79
CA GLN A 154 -13.05 16.03 3.05
C GLN A 154 -13.33 14.78 3.91
N ARG A 155 -13.04 14.83 5.21
CA ARG A 155 -13.38 13.75 6.15
C ARG A 155 -14.88 13.52 6.21
N ARG A 156 -15.66 14.59 6.33
CA ARG A 156 -17.14 14.51 6.33
C ARG A 156 -17.68 13.98 5.01
N ASP A 157 -17.14 14.43 3.88
CA ASP A 157 -17.51 13.94 2.56
C ASP A 157 -17.27 12.42 2.42
N ILE A 158 -16.08 11.93 2.80
CA ILE A 158 -15.76 10.49 2.76
C ILE A 158 -16.74 9.70 3.63
N VAL A 159 -17.00 10.17 4.86
CA VAL A 159 -17.95 9.51 5.76
C VAL A 159 -19.35 9.48 5.16
N PHE A 160 -19.82 10.60 4.60
CA PHE A 160 -21.14 10.70 3.98
C PHE A 160 -21.29 9.76 2.79
N ARG A 161 -20.35 9.78 1.84
CA ARG A 161 -20.37 8.92 0.65
C ARG A 161 -20.30 7.43 0.99
N ARG A 162 -19.54 7.07 2.03
CA ARG A 162 -19.38 5.66 2.46
C ARG A 162 -20.53 5.18 3.35
N ALA A 163 -21.23 6.09 4.05
CA ALA A 163 -22.42 5.75 4.82
C ALA A 163 -23.65 5.46 3.95
N ASN A 164 -23.73 6.08 2.77
CA ASN A 164 -24.78 5.82 1.78
C ASN A 164 -24.16 5.48 0.41
N PRO A 165 -23.59 4.26 0.27
CA PRO A 165 -22.89 3.88 -0.94
C PRO A 165 -23.87 3.81 -2.12
N ASP A 166 -23.65 4.64 -3.14
CA ASP A 166 -24.35 4.53 -4.42
C ASP A 166 -23.80 3.34 -5.21
N PHE A 167 -24.49 2.21 -5.10
CA PHE A 167 -24.13 0.98 -5.81
C PHE A 167 -24.20 1.13 -7.34
N SER A 168 -24.96 2.11 -7.87
CA SER A 168 -25.07 2.35 -9.30
C SER A 168 -23.85 3.05 -9.89
N ALA A 169 -23.06 3.73 -9.06
CA ALA A 169 -21.84 4.44 -9.46
C ALA A 169 -20.56 3.57 -9.43
N PHE A 170 -20.68 2.28 -9.10
CA PHE A 170 -19.52 1.39 -9.14
C PHE A 170 -19.04 1.17 -10.58
N PRO A 171 -17.72 1.10 -10.82
CA PRO A 171 -17.19 0.74 -12.12
C PRO A 171 -17.76 -0.61 -12.55
N SER A 172 -18.43 -0.62 -13.70
CA SER A 172 -18.94 -1.86 -14.26
C SER A 172 -17.79 -2.65 -14.89
N ALA A 173 -17.86 -3.99 -14.85
CA ALA A 173 -16.98 -4.85 -15.65
C ALA A 173 -17.37 -4.88 -17.14
N ARG A 174 -18.39 -4.09 -17.55
CA ARG A 174 -18.89 -4.04 -18.92
C ARG A 174 -17.95 -3.16 -19.75
N PRO A 175 -17.41 -3.69 -20.87
CA PRO A 175 -16.64 -2.88 -21.81
C PRO A 175 -17.55 -1.89 -22.56
N MET A 176 -16.96 -0.87 -23.20
CA MET A 176 -17.68 0.07 -24.08
C MET A 176 -18.49 -0.63 -25.19
N SER A 177 -18.09 -1.83 -25.62
CA SER A 177 -18.80 -2.61 -26.65
C SER A 177 -20.18 -3.10 -26.24
N ASP A 178 -20.50 -3.08 -24.93
CA ASP A 178 -21.80 -3.50 -24.40
C ASP A 178 -22.84 -2.36 -24.41
N ILE A 179 -22.49 -1.17 -24.91
CA ILE A 179 -23.41 -0.04 -25.07
C ILE A 179 -24.26 -0.29 -26.32
N GLU A 180 -25.57 -0.56 -26.14
CA GLU A 180 -26.50 -0.62 -27.27
C GLU A 180 -26.68 0.79 -27.90
N PRO A 181 -26.71 0.89 -29.24
CA PRO A 181 -26.80 2.16 -29.96
C PRO A 181 -28.13 2.90 -29.81
#